data_AF-A0AAE4P3X4-F1
#
_entry.id   AF-A0AAE4P3X4-F1
#
_cell.length_a   1.000
_cell.length_b   1.000
_cell.length_c   1.000
_cell.angle_alpha   90.00
_cell.angle_beta   90.00
_cell.angle_gamma   90.00
#
_symmetry.space_group_name_H-M   'P 1'
#
loop_
_entity.id
_entity.type
_entity.pdbx_description
1 polymer ?
#
loop_
_entity_poly.entity_id
_entity_poly.type
_entity_poly.pdbx_seq_one_letter_code
_entity_poly.pdbx_strand_id
1 'polypeptide(L)'
;MSDVQAQYEAYPYPERDPAEERKRLITGSPSHPYEMDHFLWAGRRDWSKPLRVLFAGGGTGDGLIQLAALMDQMKRPCEITYIDLSTASRAIAEERARIRGLNNITFVTGSLLDAAEHGEFDYIDCCGVLHHLPDPQAGFDALARALAPGGGMGIMVYAPYGRSGVYPLQEAFGAILAAMPPAERLNAAKKIFADLPPTHPFKVNSHLVDHNQSDAGFYDLLLHSQDRAFSIRDLADALTSVGLAITAPTQPALYDLGRLAPDMGTDLDDLTRMEVAEKLRGTIKTHVVYATHADRAMVARARPKDMTLIPILKGVPAAKLGRVVAQKGQVPLVEAGSKIVEPLPKSAGALIERIDGRRSLSDIARMSGLDPIGFGAQWGAIDRVLGDWGLMLYAVPAGK
;
A
#
# COMPACT_ATOMS: atom_id res chain seq x y z
N MET A 1 0.21 -5.09 29.45
CA MET A 1 0.08 -5.62 28.09
C MET A 1 -1.33 -5.29 27.64
N SER A 2 -1.51 -4.54 26.54
CA SER A 2 -2.83 -4.29 25.96
C SER A 2 -3.38 -5.56 25.30
N ASP A 3 -4.68 -5.62 25.04
CA ASP A 3 -5.30 -6.76 24.34
C ASP A 3 -4.71 -6.96 22.93
N VAL A 4 -4.41 -5.85 22.24
CA VAL A 4 -3.73 -5.85 20.92
C VAL A 4 -2.32 -6.43 21.04
N GLN A 5 -1.55 -6.05 22.06
CA GLN A 5 -0.22 -6.61 22.29
C GLN A 5 -0.32 -8.13 22.57
N ALA A 6 -1.24 -8.55 23.44
CA ALA A 6 -1.44 -9.96 23.77
C ALA A 6 -1.84 -10.79 22.54
N GLN A 7 -2.67 -10.24 21.65
CA GLN A 7 -3.03 -10.85 20.38
C GLN A 7 -1.81 -11.13 19.51
N TYR A 8 -0.97 -10.12 19.25
CA TYR A 8 0.19 -10.30 18.37
C TYR A 8 1.33 -11.10 19.00
N GLU A 9 1.39 -11.18 20.35
CA GLU A 9 2.28 -12.15 21.01
C GLU A 9 1.80 -13.60 20.86
N ALA A 10 0.48 -13.83 20.88
CA ALA A 10 -0.08 -15.17 20.70
C ALA A 10 -0.13 -15.60 19.22
N TYR A 11 -0.41 -14.66 18.33
CA TYR A 11 -0.59 -14.87 16.90
C TYR A 11 0.12 -13.76 16.10
N PRO A 12 1.46 -13.83 15.95
CA PRO A 12 2.21 -12.88 15.13
C PRO A 12 1.66 -12.80 13.71
N TYR A 13 1.46 -11.57 13.23
CA TYR A 13 0.82 -11.33 11.93
C TYR A 13 1.58 -10.30 11.08
N PRO A 14 1.63 -10.46 9.74
CA PRO A 14 1.24 -11.65 8.98
C PRO A 14 2.00 -12.90 9.41
N GLU A 15 1.39 -14.08 9.35
CA GLU A 15 2.09 -15.32 9.69
C GLU A 15 3.22 -15.57 8.69
N ARG A 16 4.45 -15.78 9.18
CA ARG A 16 5.63 -15.97 8.34
C ARG A 16 6.53 -17.06 8.89
N ASP A 17 6.95 -17.96 8.01
CA ASP A 17 8.09 -18.84 8.25
C ASP A 17 9.37 -18.15 7.74
N PRO A 18 10.31 -17.77 8.63
CA PRO A 18 11.55 -17.13 8.21
C PRO A 18 12.37 -17.93 7.19
N ALA A 19 12.26 -19.26 7.17
CA ALA A 19 13.02 -20.11 6.23
C ALA A 19 12.67 -19.83 4.76
N GLU A 20 11.46 -19.33 4.48
CA GLU A 20 11.00 -19.00 3.12
C GLU A 20 11.77 -17.83 2.49
N GLU A 21 12.48 -17.01 3.29
CA GLU A 21 13.31 -15.92 2.77
C GLU A 21 14.44 -16.41 1.87
N ARG A 22 14.84 -17.69 2.00
CA ARG A 22 15.81 -18.34 1.11
C ARG A 22 15.27 -18.56 -0.29
N LYS A 23 13.95 -18.60 -0.46
CA LYS A 23 13.28 -19.00 -1.70
C LYS A 23 12.70 -17.81 -2.45
N ARG A 24 12.06 -16.89 -1.73
CA ARG A 24 11.36 -15.75 -2.34
C ARG A 24 11.38 -14.52 -1.44
N LEU A 25 11.35 -13.35 -2.07
CA LEU A 25 11.07 -12.09 -1.41
C LEU A 25 9.58 -11.78 -1.56
N ILE A 26 8.90 -11.53 -0.45
CA ILE A 26 7.54 -11.00 -0.48
C ILE A 26 7.63 -9.51 -0.83
N THR A 27 6.81 -9.08 -1.78
CA THR A 27 6.78 -7.69 -2.22
C THR A 27 5.35 -7.19 -2.31
N GLY A 28 5.14 -5.95 -1.89
CA GLY A 28 3.86 -5.26 -1.92
C GLY A 28 4.06 -3.74 -1.90
N SER A 29 2.98 -3.05 -1.58
CA SER A 29 2.95 -1.61 -1.34
C SER A 29 2.62 -1.38 0.13
N PRO A 30 3.09 -0.30 0.77
CA PRO A 30 3.83 0.83 0.19
C PRO A 30 5.37 0.74 0.31
N SER A 31 5.96 -0.44 0.45
CA SER A 31 7.41 -0.55 0.76
C SER A 31 8.33 -0.72 -0.46
N HIS A 32 7.91 -0.23 -1.64
CA HIS A 32 8.72 -0.35 -2.87
C HIS A 32 9.45 0.97 -3.19
N PRO A 33 10.80 1.00 -3.32
CA PRO A 33 11.57 2.23 -3.57
C PRO A 33 11.11 3.07 -4.76
N TYR A 34 10.77 2.45 -5.91
CA TYR A 34 10.21 3.19 -7.06
C TYR A 34 8.84 3.79 -6.80
N GLU A 35 8.02 3.21 -5.92
CA GLU A 35 6.75 3.82 -5.54
C GLU A 35 7.00 5.03 -4.65
N MET A 36 7.88 4.90 -3.66
CA MET A 36 8.26 6.02 -2.81
C MET A 36 8.81 7.19 -3.66
N ASP A 37 9.69 6.91 -4.63
CA ASP A 37 10.16 7.91 -5.59
C ASP A 37 9.02 8.56 -6.37
N HIS A 38 8.18 7.73 -6.98
CA HIS A 38 7.07 8.19 -7.80
C HIS A 38 6.06 9.01 -7.01
N PHE A 39 5.70 8.63 -5.79
CA PHE A 39 4.61 9.25 -5.03
C PHE A 39 5.05 10.35 -4.05
N LEU A 40 6.33 10.37 -3.63
CA LEU A 40 6.81 11.30 -2.59
C LEU A 40 7.88 12.29 -3.09
N TRP A 41 8.62 11.94 -4.15
CA TRP A 41 9.79 12.70 -4.60
C TRP A 41 9.78 13.02 -6.10
N ALA A 42 8.62 13.00 -6.73
CA ALA A 42 8.42 13.29 -8.15
C ALA A 42 9.26 12.42 -9.09
N GLY A 43 9.65 11.22 -8.63
CA GLY A 43 10.58 10.34 -9.30
C GLY A 43 12.01 10.87 -9.29
N ARG A 44 12.36 11.81 -8.42
CA ARG A 44 13.61 12.58 -8.43
C ARG A 44 14.43 12.43 -7.14
N ARG A 45 14.20 11.40 -6.33
CA ARG A 45 15.03 11.16 -5.16
C ARG A 45 16.49 10.97 -5.56
N ASP A 46 17.38 11.70 -4.88
CA ASP A 46 18.81 11.47 -4.93
C ASP A 46 19.16 10.22 -4.13
N TRP A 47 19.27 9.08 -4.82
CA TRP A 47 19.55 7.78 -4.22
C TRP A 47 21.02 7.56 -3.82
N SER A 48 21.91 8.54 -4.08
CA SER A 48 23.26 8.53 -3.53
C SER A 48 23.28 8.93 -2.04
N LYS A 49 22.25 9.65 -1.60
CA LYS A 49 22.08 10.05 -0.20
C LYS A 49 21.41 8.93 0.61
N PRO A 50 21.84 8.70 1.86
CA PRO A 50 21.19 7.76 2.76
C PRO A 50 19.69 8.02 2.87
N LEU A 51 18.90 6.95 2.85
CA LEU A 51 17.46 6.98 3.18
C LEU A 51 17.29 6.55 4.64
N ARG A 52 16.70 7.42 5.47
CA ARG A 52 16.32 7.07 6.85
C ARG A 52 14.86 6.63 6.88
N VAL A 53 14.60 5.40 7.33
CA VAL A 53 13.27 4.79 7.28
C VAL A 53 12.81 4.36 8.67
N LEU A 54 11.56 4.63 8.98
CA LEU A 54 10.86 4.02 10.11
C LEU A 54 9.82 3.02 9.61
N PHE A 55 9.83 1.80 10.15
CA PHE A 55 8.70 0.88 10.13
C PHE A 55 7.97 0.98 11.48
N ALA A 56 6.85 1.70 11.49
CA ALA A 56 6.03 1.95 12.69
C ALA A 56 4.95 0.88 12.81
N GLY A 57 5.12 -0.06 13.75
CA GLY A 57 4.33 -1.30 13.83
C GLY A 57 4.76 -2.28 12.74
N GLY A 58 6.05 -2.62 12.70
CA GLY A 58 6.63 -3.38 11.59
C GLY A 58 6.19 -4.85 11.51
N GLY A 59 5.48 -5.37 12.52
CA GLY A 59 4.93 -6.72 12.55
C GLY A 59 5.99 -7.79 12.30
N THR A 60 5.64 -8.85 11.57
CA THR A 60 6.61 -9.89 11.18
C THR A 60 7.56 -9.48 10.04
N GLY A 61 7.50 -8.22 9.58
CA GLY A 61 8.53 -7.60 8.75
C GLY A 61 8.34 -7.67 7.23
N ASP A 62 7.12 -7.80 6.68
CA ASP A 62 6.95 -7.89 5.23
C ASP A 62 7.49 -6.67 4.47
N GLY A 63 7.01 -5.47 4.83
CA GLY A 63 7.52 -4.23 4.25
C GLY A 63 8.99 -3.98 4.59
N LEU A 64 9.38 -4.30 5.83
CA LEU A 64 10.75 -4.17 6.33
C LEU A 64 11.75 -4.93 5.46
N ILE A 65 11.51 -6.24 5.30
CA ILE A 65 12.39 -7.15 4.59
C ILE A 65 12.39 -6.84 3.10
N GLN A 66 11.23 -6.48 2.53
CA GLN A 66 11.12 -6.00 1.16
C GLN A 66 12.05 -4.80 0.93
N LEU A 67 11.89 -3.73 1.70
CA LEU A 67 12.61 -2.50 1.48
C LEU A 67 14.12 -2.69 1.69
N ALA A 68 14.49 -3.33 2.81
CA ALA A 68 15.89 -3.60 3.13
C ALA A 68 16.59 -4.42 2.03
N ALA A 69 15.97 -5.49 1.55
CA ALA A 69 16.53 -6.32 0.48
C ALA A 69 16.64 -5.58 -0.85
N LEU A 70 15.64 -4.78 -1.22
CA LEU A 70 15.69 -3.99 -2.45
C LEU A 70 16.76 -2.89 -2.39
N MET A 71 16.92 -2.22 -1.26
CA MET A 71 17.96 -1.21 -1.07
C MET A 71 19.37 -1.80 -1.13
N ASP A 72 19.59 -2.96 -0.49
CA ASP A 72 20.85 -3.71 -0.57
C ASP A 72 21.16 -4.16 -2.01
N GLN A 73 20.18 -4.77 -2.69
CA GLN A 73 20.33 -5.21 -4.09
C GLN A 73 20.67 -4.03 -5.03
N MET A 74 20.06 -2.87 -4.81
CA MET A 74 20.33 -1.66 -5.59
C MET A 74 21.60 -0.92 -5.13
N LYS A 75 22.27 -1.37 -4.06
CA LYS A 75 23.44 -0.76 -3.43
C LYS A 75 23.19 0.70 -3.04
N ARG A 76 22.02 0.98 -2.47
CA ARG A 76 21.62 2.32 -2.02
C ARG A 76 21.74 2.42 -0.50
N PRO A 77 22.39 3.47 0.04
CA PRO A 77 22.53 3.64 1.47
C PRO A 77 21.15 3.81 2.12
N CYS A 78 20.86 3.01 3.15
CA CYS A 78 19.58 2.97 3.83
C CYS A 78 19.79 2.61 5.29
N GLU A 79 19.23 3.41 6.20
CA GLU A 79 19.21 3.17 7.64
C GLU A 79 17.77 2.97 8.06
N ILE A 80 17.48 1.82 8.69
CA ILE A 80 16.12 1.44 9.01
C ILE A 80 15.97 1.31 10.54
N THR A 81 14.94 1.97 11.08
CA THR A 81 14.44 1.74 12.43
C THR A 81 13.14 0.96 12.34
N TYR A 82 13.05 -0.14 13.06
CA TYR A 82 11.84 -0.94 13.23
C TYR A 82 11.32 -0.72 14.66
N ILE A 83 10.03 -0.43 14.81
CA ILE A 83 9.35 -0.34 16.10
C ILE A 83 8.13 -1.25 16.09
N ASP A 84 7.98 -2.10 17.09
CA ASP A 84 6.78 -2.91 17.29
C ASP A 84 6.53 -3.22 18.78
N LEU A 85 5.27 -3.40 19.18
CA LEU A 85 4.88 -3.76 20.55
C LEU A 85 5.12 -5.24 20.86
N SER A 86 5.06 -6.11 19.85
CA SER A 86 5.18 -7.57 19.99
C SER A 86 6.63 -8.02 19.84
N THR A 87 7.14 -8.63 20.90
CA THR A 87 8.45 -9.27 20.90
C THR A 87 8.49 -10.52 20.01
N ALA A 88 7.40 -11.26 19.90
CA ALA A 88 7.27 -12.42 19.01
C ALA A 88 7.31 -12.01 17.53
N SER A 89 6.58 -10.96 17.16
CA SER A 89 6.59 -10.41 15.80
C SER A 89 7.97 -9.88 15.44
N ARG A 90 8.62 -9.15 16.37
CA ARG A 90 10.01 -8.69 16.21
C ARG A 90 10.97 -9.85 16.00
N ALA A 91 10.88 -10.92 16.79
CA ALA A 91 11.77 -12.08 16.67
C ALA A 91 11.69 -12.74 15.28
N ILE A 92 10.49 -12.83 14.71
CA ILE A 92 10.29 -13.33 13.33
C ILE A 92 10.96 -12.38 12.32
N ALA A 93 10.75 -11.06 12.46
CA ALA A 93 11.36 -10.07 11.57
C ALA A 93 12.91 -10.09 11.64
N GLU A 94 13.48 -10.23 12.84
CA GLU A 94 14.92 -10.36 13.06
C GLU A 94 15.49 -11.61 12.39
N GLU A 95 14.83 -12.76 12.53
CA GLU A 95 15.28 -13.99 11.89
C GLU A 95 15.21 -13.92 10.36
N ARG A 96 14.15 -13.30 9.81
CA ARG A 96 14.03 -13.03 8.36
C ARG A 96 15.16 -12.13 7.87
N ALA A 97 15.47 -11.06 8.60
CA ALA A 97 16.57 -10.15 8.27
C ALA A 97 17.92 -10.88 8.30
N ARG A 98 18.16 -11.68 9.34
CA ARG A 98 19.37 -12.48 9.53
C ARG A 98 19.58 -13.48 8.38
N ILE A 99 18.53 -14.20 7.96
CA ILE A 99 18.61 -15.16 6.85
C ILE A 99 19.03 -14.49 5.53
N ARG A 100 18.63 -13.23 5.32
CA ARG A 100 19.03 -12.43 4.16
C ARG A 100 20.35 -11.68 4.33
N GLY A 101 20.95 -11.68 5.52
CA GLY A 101 22.16 -10.91 5.81
C GLY A 101 21.94 -9.40 5.83
N LEU A 102 20.73 -8.94 6.17
CA LEU A 102 20.38 -7.53 6.25
C LEU A 102 20.85 -6.95 7.58
N ASN A 103 21.83 -6.05 7.54
CA ASN A 103 22.50 -5.52 8.74
C ASN A 103 22.22 -4.03 9.01
N ASN A 104 21.37 -3.40 8.20
CA ASN A 104 21.08 -1.97 8.25
C ASN A 104 19.78 -1.65 9.02
N ILE A 105 19.39 -2.53 9.95
CA ILE A 105 18.13 -2.45 10.69
C ILE A 105 18.42 -2.36 12.19
N THR A 106 17.90 -1.32 12.84
CA THR A 106 17.83 -1.20 14.29
C THR A 106 16.43 -1.61 14.76
N PHE A 107 16.36 -2.66 15.56
CA PHE A 107 15.10 -3.18 16.10
C PHE A 107 14.80 -2.61 17.48
N VAL A 108 13.59 -2.08 17.67
CA VAL A 108 13.10 -1.53 18.93
C VAL A 108 11.78 -2.21 19.29
N THR A 109 11.67 -2.69 20.52
CA THR A 109 10.38 -3.06 21.10
C THR A 109 9.84 -1.85 21.85
N GLY A 110 8.74 -1.27 21.39
CA GLY A 110 8.22 -0.01 21.92
C GLY A 110 6.93 0.44 21.23
N SER A 111 6.41 1.58 21.67
CA SER A 111 5.23 2.20 21.08
C SER A 111 5.62 3.08 19.90
N LEU A 112 4.86 3.04 18.81
CA LEU A 112 5.03 4.01 17.72
C LEU A 112 4.76 5.45 18.16
N LEU A 113 4.06 5.65 19.28
CA LEU A 113 3.80 6.98 19.83
C LEU A 113 5.10 7.72 20.22
N ASP A 114 6.16 6.96 20.47
CA ASP A 114 7.49 7.45 20.84
C ASP A 114 8.43 7.56 19.62
N ALA A 115 7.90 7.44 18.39
CA ALA A 115 8.68 7.40 17.15
C ALA A 115 9.69 8.56 17.01
N ALA A 116 9.31 9.77 17.43
CA ALA A 116 10.16 10.96 17.34
C ALA A 116 11.41 10.89 18.24
N GLU A 117 11.42 10.04 19.28
CA GLU A 117 12.59 9.82 20.14
C GLU A 117 13.71 9.07 19.40
N HIS A 118 13.38 8.39 18.31
CA HIS A 118 14.32 7.65 17.47
C HIS A 118 14.84 8.49 16.28
N GLY A 119 14.43 9.76 16.19
CA GLY A 119 14.88 10.74 15.22
C GLY A 119 13.86 11.04 14.11
N GLU A 120 14.33 11.76 13.10
CA GLU A 120 13.53 12.10 11.92
C GLU A 120 13.76 11.13 10.76
N PHE A 121 12.70 10.83 10.01
CA PHE A 121 12.72 9.85 8.94
C PHE A 121 12.32 10.46 7.60
N ASP A 122 13.05 10.11 6.54
CA ASP A 122 12.69 10.45 5.16
C ASP A 122 11.44 9.68 4.71
N TYR A 123 11.27 8.47 5.22
CA TYR A 123 10.12 7.63 4.91
C TYR A 123 9.62 6.93 6.17
N ILE A 124 8.30 6.96 6.38
CA ILE A 124 7.64 6.19 7.43
C ILE A 124 6.67 5.21 6.77
N ASP A 125 6.89 3.92 6.97
CA ASP A 125 5.95 2.86 6.60
C ASP A 125 5.10 2.51 7.82
N CYS A 126 3.79 2.70 7.71
CA CYS A 126 2.83 2.38 8.76
C CYS A 126 1.63 1.61 8.16
N CYS A 127 1.82 0.31 7.99
CA CYS A 127 0.92 -0.57 7.26
C CYS A 127 0.22 -1.53 8.22
N GLY A 128 -1.09 -1.40 8.43
CA GLY A 128 -1.83 -2.34 9.28
C GLY A 128 -1.79 -1.99 10.78
N VAL A 129 -1.72 -0.70 11.13
CA VAL A 129 -1.36 -0.31 12.51
C VAL A 129 -2.26 0.77 13.09
N LEU A 130 -2.35 1.95 12.44
CA LEU A 130 -3.01 3.14 13.01
C LEU A 130 -4.47 2.89 13.43
N HIS A 131 -5.17 2.04 12.69
CA HIS A 131 -6.57 1.71 12.93
C HIS A 131 -6.79 0.64 14.01
N HIS A 132 -5.73 0.16 14.65
CA HIS A 132 -5.77 -0.71 15.83
C HIS A 132 -5.50 0.06 17.14
N LEU A 133 -5.17 1.36 17.05
CA LEU A 133 -4.90 2.19 18.21
C LEU A 133 -6.21 2.55 18.94
N PRO A 134 -6.17 2.67 20.29
CA PRO A 134 -7.29 3.22 21.06
C PRO A 134 -7.66 4.64 20.60
N ASP A 135 -6.64 5.47 20.35
CA ASP A 135 -6.73 6.78 19.72
C ASP A 135 -5.85 6.80 18.46
N PRO A 136 -6.43 6.56 17.27
CA PRO A 136 -5.69 6.62 16.02
C PRO A 136 -5.06 7.99 15.74
N GLN A 137 -5.69 9.09 16.14
CA GLN A 137 -5.19 10.43 15.86
C GLN A 137 -3.87 10.68 16.58
N ALA A 138 -3.73 10.23 17.83
CA ALA A 138 -2.45 10.27 18.54
C ALA A 138 -1.32 9.54 17.79
N GLY A 139 -1.64 8.48 17.04
CA GLY A 139 -0.72 7.79 16.15
C GLY A 139 -0.29 8.66 14.96
N PHE A 140 -1.24 9.27 14.25
CA PHE A 140 -0.93 10.23 13.18
C PHE A 140 -0.08 11.40 13.68
N ASP A 141 -0.42 11.96 14.86
CA ASP A 141 0.32 13.05 15.49
C ASP A 141 1.77 12.66 15.78
N ALA A 142 1.99 11.44 16.31
CA ALA A 142 3.32 10.94 16.63
C ALA A 142 4.18 10.72 15.39
N LEU A 143 3.62 10.10 14.35
CA LEU A 143 4.35 9.87 13.09
C LEU A 143 4.64 11.18 12.35
N ALA A 144 3.73 12.16 12.40
CA ALA A 144 3.97 13.47 11.80
C ALA A 144 5.14 14.19 12.46
N ARG A 145 5.29 14.09 13.80
CA ARG A 145 6.45 14.65 14.53
C ARG A 145 7.78 13.98 14.17
N ALA A 146 7.75 12.71 13.77
CA ALA A 146 8.95 11.97 13.37
C ALA A 146 9.27 12.12 11.87
N LEU A 147 8.41 12.78 11.09
CA LEU A 147 8.58 12.91 9.64
C LEU A 147 9.51 14.07 9.29
N ALA A 148 10.58 13.80 8.55
CA ALA A 148 11.47 14.84 8.05
C ALA A 148 10.71 15.84 7.13
N PRO A 149 11.13 17.11 7.02
CA PRO A 149 10.47 18.10 6.15
C PRO A 149 10.38 17.67 4.66
N GLY A 150 11.39 16.94 4.18
CA GLY A 150 11.46 16.36 2.83
C GLY A 150 10.86 14.95 2.70
N GLY A 151 10.32 14.40 3.79
CA GLY A 151 9.89 13.02 3.87
C GLY A 151 8.45 12.77 3.39
N GLY A 152 8.03 11.52 3.45
CA GLY A 152 6.64 11.12 3.29
C GLY A 152 6.33 9.80 3.98
N MET A 153 5.06 9.40 3.97
CA MET A 153 4.57 8.19 4.61
C MET A 153 3.90 7.27 3.60
N GLY A 154 4.07 5.97 3.78
CA GLY A 154 3.22 4.95 3.20
C GLY A 154 2.30 4.40 4.28
N ILE A 155 0.99 4.53 4.08
CA ILE A 155 -0.02 4.19 5.10
C ILE A 155 -0.95 3.13 4.53
N MET A 156 -1.25 2.10 5.35
CA MET A 156 -2.35 1.18 5.09
C MET A 156 -3.31 1.11 6.27
N VAL A 157 -4.58 1.40 5.99
CA VAL A 157 -5.70 1.25 6.95
C VAL A 157 -6.85 0.49 6.31
N TYR A 158 -7.68 -0.12 7.15
CA TYR A 158 -8.87 -0.85 6.69
C TYR A 158 -9.95 0.09 6.18
N ALA A 159 -10.52 -0.26 5.02
CA ALA A 159 -11.61 0.48 4.39
C ALA A 159 -12.97 -0.14 4.76
N PRO A 160 -14.04 0.66 4.93
CA PRO A 160 -15.30 0.20 5.48
C PRO A 160 -16.04 -0.78 4.56
N TYR A 161 -16.08 -0.50 3.25
CA TYR A 161 -17.04 -1.15 2.36
C TYR A 161 -16.62 -2.55 1.91
N GLY A 162 -15.36 -2.75 1.49
CA GLY A 162 -14.86 -4.06 1.06
C GLY A 162 -14.74 -5.08 2.20
N ARG A 163 -14.85 -4.62 3.45
CA ARG A 163 -14.86 -5.42 4.67
C ARG A 163 -16.27 -5.75 5.17
N SER A 164 -17.28 -5.62 4.31
CA SER A 164 -18.66 -5.95 4.64
C SER A 164 -18.78 -7.32 5.31
N GLY A 165 -19.40 -7.34 6.49
CA GLY A 165 -19.59 -8.53 7.32
C GLY A 165 -18.52 -8.80 8.38
N VAL A 166 -17.38 -8.10 8.36
CA VAL A 166 -16.32 -8.26 9.39
C VAL A 166 -16.78 -7.71 10.73
N TYR A 167 -17.14 -6.43 10.78
CA TYR A 167 -17.41 -5.73 12.04
C TYR A 167 -18.59 -6.32 12.83
N PRO A 168 -19.73 -6.70 12.21
CA PRO A 168 -20.79 -7.42 12.93
C PRO A 168 -20.32 -8.73 13.58
N LEU A 169 -19.38 -9.45 12.94
CA LEU A 169 -18.82 -10.67 13.52
C LEU A 169 -17.83 -10.38 14.64
N GLN A 170 -16.96 -9.37 14.48
CA GLN A 170 -16.07 -8.93 15.55
C GLN A 170 -16.86 -8.48 16.79
N GLU A 171 -17.93 -7.71 16.61
CA GLU A 171 -18.83 -7.29 17.70
C GLU A 171 -19.49 -8.50 18.38
N ALA A 172 -20.05 -9.42 17.60
CA ALA A 172 -20.70 -10.62 18.14
C ALA A 172 -19.73 -11.52 18.90
N PHE A 173 -18.53 -11.77 18.36
CA PHE A 173 -17.51 -12.55 19.02
C PHE A 173 -16.93 -11.84 20.24
N GLY A 174 -16.76 -10.52 20.19
CA GLY A 174 -16.38 -9.71 21.34
C GLY A 174 -17.38 -9.84 22.48
N ALA A 175 -18.68 -9.80 22.19
CA ALA A 175 -19.73 -9.91 23.20
C ALA A 175 -19.76 -11.26 23.94
N ILE A 176 -19.45 -12.37 23.25
CA ILE A 176 -19.64 -13.72 23.81
C ILE A 176 -18.34 -14.47 24.12
N LEU A 177 -17.19 -14.03 23.59
CA LEU A 177 -15.90 -14.73 23.73
C LEU A 177 -14.78 -13.89 24.38
N ALA A 178 -15.02 -12.61 24.73
CA ALA A 178 -13.97 -11.72 25.27
C ALA A 178 -13.33 -12.20 26.58
N ALA A 179 -14.04 -12.95 27.42
CA ALA A 179 -13.48 -13.49 28.65
C ALA A 179 -12.57 -14.72 28.44
N MET A 180 -12.58 -15.31 27.23
CA MET A 180 -11.80 -16.52 26.93
C MET A 180 -10.33 -16.17 26.60
N PRO A 181 -9.38 -17.04 26.99
CA PRO A 181 -8.00 -16.97 26.49
C PRO A 181 -7.94 -17.05 24.95
N PRO A 182 -6.89 -16.51 24.30
CA PRO A 182 -6.83 -16.41 22.84
C PRO A 182 -7.07 -17.72 22.09
N ALA A 183 -6.44 -18.83 22.51
CA ALA A 183 -6.60 -20.13 21.86
C ALA A 183 -8.01 -20.71 22.00
N GLU A 184 -8.64 -20.54 23.17
CA GLU A 184 -10.02 -20.99 23.40
C GLU A 184 -11.02 -20.14 22.60
N ARG A 185 -10.80 -18.82 22.59
CA ARG A 185 -11.57 -17.86 21.78
C ARG A 185 -11.55 -18.24 20.30
N LEU A 186 -10.37 -18.53 19.75
CA LEU A 186 -10.20 -18.94 18.35
C LEU A 186 -11.00 -20.21 18.03
N ASN A 187 -10.86 -21.24 18.86
CA ASN A 187 -11.55 -22.51 18.67
C ASN A 187 -13.08 -22.37 18.75
N ALA A 188 -13.58 -21.58 19.71
CA ALA A 188 -15.01 -21.30 19.82
C ALA A 188 -15.53 -20.52 18.61
N ALA A 189 -14.82 -19.47 18.19
CA ALA A 189 -15.20 -18.64 17.05
C ALA A 189 -15.24 -19.43 15.74
N LYS A 190 -14.27 -20.31 15.49
CA LYS A 190 -14.26 -21.18 14.30
C LYS A 190 -15.48 -22.10 14.24
N LYS A 191 -15.92 -22.66 15.38
CA LYS A 191 -17.13 -23.48 15.45
C LYS A 191 -18.38 -22.67 15.11
N ILE A 192 -18.55 -21.52 15.75
CA ILE A 192 -19.68 -20.62 15.48
C ILE A 192 -19.67 -20.15 14.01
N PHE A 193 -18.50 -19.80 13.49
CA PHE A 193 -18.31 -19.37 12.11
C PHE A 193 -18.70 -20.44 11.09
N ALA A 194 -18.42 -21.72 11.37
CA ALA A 194 -18.79 -22.83 10.50
C ALA A 194 -20.32 -22.94 10.32
N ASP A 195 -21.08 -22.65 11.38
CA ASP A 195 -22.54 -22.77 11.44
C ASP A 195 -23.28 -21.47 11.04
N LEU A 196 -22.57 -20.40 10.69
CA LEU A 196 -23.20 -19.16 10.22
C LEU A 196 -24.04 -19.43 8.95
N PRO A 197 -25.18 -18.73 8.78
CA PRO A 197 -25.97 -18.83 7.56
C PRO A 197 -25.12 -18.60 6.31
N PRO A 198 -25.26 -19.41 5.24
CA PRO A 198 -24.50 -19.22 4.00
C PRO A 198 -24.69 -17.84 3.36
N THR A 199 -25.82 -17.18 3.66
CA THR A 199 -26.18 -15.83 3.19
C THR A 199 -25.67 -14.71 4.10
N HIS A 200 -24.97 -15.02 5.19
CA HIS A 200 -24.37 -14.00 6.05
C HIS A 200 -23.45 -13.08 5.23
N PRO A 201 -23.47 -11.74 5.41
CA PRO A 201 -22.71 -10.80 4.58
C PRO A 201 -21.22 -11.16 4.43
N PHE A 202 -20.58 -11.63 5.50
CA PHE A 202 -19.21 -12.12 5.45
C PHE A 202 -19.03 -13.36 4.55
N LYS A 203 -19.95 -14.34 4.62
CA LYS A 203 -19.85 -15.60 3.87
C LYS A 203 -20.01 -15.41 2.36
N VAL A 204 -20.79 -14.40 1.96
CA VAL A 204 -20.98 -14.03 0.55
C VAL A 204 -19.92 -13.06 0.03
N ASN A 205 -19.12 -12.45 0.92
CA ASN A 205 -18.01 -11.58 0.55
C ASN A 205 -16.78 -12.42 0.17
N SER A 206 -16.58 -12.62 -1.13
CA SER A 206 -15.46 -13.41 -1.66
C SER A 206 -14.10 -12.70 -1.63
N HIS A 207 -14.05 -11.43 -1.19
CA HIS A 207 -12.81 -10.63 -1.16
C HIS A 207 -11.99 -10.84 0.11
N LEU A 208 -12.60 -11.40 1.15
CA LEU A 208 -11.99 -11.64 2.46
C LEU A 208 -11.61 -13.11 2.59
N VAL A 209 -10.32 -13.40 2.65
CA VAL A 209 -9.82 -14.79 2.57
C VAL A 209 -8.84 -15.14 3.69
N ASP A 210 -8.39 -14.16 4.47
CA ASP A 210 -7.35 -14.28 5.49
C ASP A 210 -7.72 -15.34 6.54
N HIS A 211 -9.01 -15.43 6.89
CA HIS A 211 -9.56 -16.45 7.80
C HIS A 211 -9.39 -17.91 7.35
N ASN A 212 -9.18 -18.15 6.05
CA ASN A 212 -8.94 -19.47 5.50
C ASN A 212 -7.44 -19.76 5.30
N GLN A 213 -6.57 -18.77 5.51
CA GLN A 213 -5.14 -18.91 5.27
C GLN A 213 -4.41 -19.43 6.50
N SER A 214 -4.80 -18.96 7.70
CA SER A 214 -4.22 -19.43 8.95
C SER A 214 -5.03 -19.06 10.19
N ASP A 215 -4.61 -19.60 11.33
CA ASP A 215 -5.15 -19.26 12.65
C ASP A 215 -4.90 -17.80 13.00
N ALA A 216 -3.72 -17.28 12.69
CA ALA A 216 -3.40 -15.87 12.85
C ALA A 216 -4.27 -15.00 11.93
N GLY A 217 -4.47 -15.40 10.67
CA GLY A 217 -5.35 -14.67 9.75
C GLY A 217 -6.83 -14.69 10.15
N PHE A 218 -7.32 -15.79 10.73
CA PHE A 218 -8.67 -15.84 11.31
C PHE A 218 -8.77 -14.91 12.51
N TYR A 219 -7.79 -14.95 13.41
CA TYR A 219 -7.80 -14.12 14.61
C TYR A 219 -7.74 -12.62 14.26
N ASP A 220 -6.80 -12.22 13.42
CA ASP A 220 -6.62 -10.84 13.00
C ASP A 220 -7.84 -10.29 12.24
N LEU A 221 -8.50 -11.11 11.43
CA LEU A 221 -9.67 -10.66 10.67
C LEU A 221 -10.95 -10.61 11.51
N LEU A 222 -11.23 -11.63 12.32
CA LEU A 222 -12.56 -11.83 12.94
C LEU A 222 -12.58 -11.68 14.46
N LEU A 223 -11.42 -11.74 15.14
CA LEU A 223 -11.32 -11.67 16.60
C LEU A 223 -10.51 -10.47 17.08
N HIS A 224 -10.20 -9.54 16.18
CA HIS A 224 -9.44 -8.34 16.50
C HIS A 224 -10.14 -7.52 17.57
N SER A 225 -9.41 -7.12 18.61
CA SER A 225 -9.97 -6.45 19.79
C SER A 225 -10.27 -4.96 19.58
N GLN A 226 -9.58 -4.28 18.67
CA GLN A 226 -9.65 -2.82 18.49
C GLN A 226 -9.64 -2.34 17.03
N ASP A 227 -10.00 -3.18 16.07
CA ASP A 227 -10.00 -2.80 14.64
C ASP A 227 -11.15 -1.80 14.40
N ARG A 228 -10.87 -0.69 13.71
CA ARG A 228 -11.89 0.18 13.11
C ARG A 228 -11.57 0.50 11.65
N ALA A 229 -12.61 0.71 10.85
CA ALA A 229 -12.45 1.19 9.47
C ALA A 229 -12.21 2.71 9.41
N PHE A 230 -11.52 3.15 8.36
CA PHE A 230 -11.44 4.53 7.91
C PHE A 230 -12.04 4.61 6.52
N SER A 231 -13.00 5.50 6.27
CA SER A 231 -13.27 5.90 4.89
C SER A 231 -12.09 6.71 4.33
N ILE A 232 -12.05 6.89 3.01
CA ILE A 232 -11.00 7.71 2.41
C ILE A 232 -11.04 9.17 2.90
N ARG A 233 -12.25 9.65 3.26
CA ARG A 233 -12.54 10.94 3.89
C ARG A 233 -11.91 11.02 5.28
N ASP A 234 -12.18 10.04 6.14
CA ASP A 234 -11.64 9.97 7.51
C ASP A 234 -10.11 9.94 7.49
N LEU A 235 -9.52 9.16 6.57
CA LEU A 235 -8.06 9.08 6.42
C LEU A 235 -7.46 10.42 5.98
N ALA A 236 -8.09 11.09 5.03
CA ALA A 236 -7.63 12.40 4.57
C ALA A 236 -7.76 13.48 5.65
N ASP A 237 -8.84 13.45 6.43
CA ASP A 237 -9.07 14.41 7.51
C ASP A 237 -8.07 14.19 8.67
N ALA A 238 -7.77 12.94 9.02
CA ALA A 238 -6.74 12.59 10.01
C ALA A 238 -5.32 12.99 9.60
N LEU A 239 -5.01 12.98 8.30
CA LEU A 239 -3.75 13.49 7.77
C LEU A 239 -3.72 15.03 7.76
N THR A 240 -4.83 15.66 7.40
CA THR A 240 -4.95 17.12 7.33
C THR A 240 -4.78 17.77 8.70
N SER A 241 -5.29 17.14 9.76
CA SER A 241 -5.16 17.63 11.14
C SER A 241 -3.71 17.74 11.62
N VAL A 242 -2.79 17.01 10.99
CA VAL A 242 -1.34 17.01 11.30
C VAL A 242 -0.49 17.68 10.23
N GLY A 243 -1.11 18.45 9.32
CA GLY A 243 -0.41 19.19 8.26
C GLY A 243 0.08 18.33 7.10
N LEU A 244 -0.44 17.11 6.95
CA LEU A 244 -0.13 16.20 5.87
C LEU A 244 -1.29 16.12 4.87
N ALA A 245 -0.98 15.67 3.65
CA ALA A 245 -1.99 15.39 2.63
C ALA A 245 -1.62 14.15 1.83
N ILE A 246 -2.65 13.43 1.36
CA ILE A 246 -2.49 12.29 0.46
C ILE A 246 -1.93 12.79 -0.87
N THR A 247 -0.83 12.19 -1.33
CA THR A 247 -0.30 12.45 -2.68
C THR A 247 -1.05 11.63 -3.72
N ALA A 248 -1.28 10.34 -3.42
CA ALA A 248 -2.20 9.46 -4.11
C ALA A 248 -2.37 8.12 -3.37
N PRO A 249 -3.50 7.43 -3.57
CA PRO A 249 -3.59 5.98 -3.40
C PRO A 249 -2.63 5.26 -4.34
N THR A 250 -2.16 4.07 -3.98
CA THR A 250 -1.29 3.24 -4.85
C THR A 250 -1.98 2.76 -6.13
N GLN A 251 -3.32 2.67 -6.10
CA GLN A 251 -4.17 2.43 -7.26
C GLN A 251 -5.23 3.55 -7.37
N PRO A 252 -4.88 4.73 -7.92
CA PRO A 252 -5.84 5.82 -8.11
C PRO A 252 -7.13 5.44 -8.84
N ALA A 253 -7.09 4.44 -9.73
CA ALA A 253 -8.25 3.98 -10.49
C ALA A 253 -9.40 3.51 -9.59
N LEU A 254 -9.11 3.05 -8.37
CA LEU A 254 -10.13 2.61 -7.42
C LEU A 254 -11.00 3.79 -6.94
N TYR A 255 -10.47 5.00 -6.97
CA TYR A 255 -11.12 6.22 -6.47
C TYR A 255 -11.53 7.18 -7.60
N ASP A 256 -11.34 6.79 -8.87
CA ASP A 256 -11.76 7.61 -10.02
C ASP A 256 -13.27 7.42 -10.28
N LEU A 257 -14.07 8.39 -9.81
CA LEU A 257 -15.52 8.43 -10.05
C LEU A 257 -15.85 8.38 -11.54
N GLY A 258 -15.03 8.97 -12.41
CA GLY A 258 -15.28 9.01 -13.85
C GLY A 258 -15.26 7.62 -14.51
N ARG A 259 -14.67 6.60 -13.87
CA ARG A 259 -14.72 5.21 -14.35
C ARG A 259 -16.04 4.51 -14.03
N LEU A 260 -16.78 4.99 -13.03
CA LEU A 260 -18.04 4.40 -12.56
C LEU A 260 -19.26 5.19 -13.04
N ALA A 261 -19.16 6.52 -13.03
CA ALA A 261 -20.20 7.44 -13.44
C ALA A 261 -19.58 8.56 -14.31
N PRO A 262 -19.33 8.29 -15.60
CA PRO A 262 -18.83 9.30 -16.54
C PRO A 262 -19.70 10.56 -16.52
N ASP A 263 -19.05 11.73 -16.61
CA ASP A 263 -19.68 13.06 -16.64
C ASP A 263 -20.46 13.48 -15.37
N MET A 264 -20.56 12.63 -14.35
CA MET A 264 -21.21 12.93 -13.08
C MET A 264 -20.21 13.43 -12.02
N GLY A 265 -20.70 14.28 -11.11
CA GLY A 265 -19.90 14.79 -9.98
C GLY A 265 -18.70 15.63 -10.44
N THR A 266 -18.83 16.35 -11.55
CA THR A 266 -17.80 17.24 -12.11
C THR A 266 -17.68 18.56 -11.35
N ASP A 267 -18.68 18.89 -10.55
CA ASP A 267 -18.79 20.03 -9.64
C ASP A 267 -18.24 19.73 -8.23
N LEU A 268 -18.01 18.46 -7.91
CA LEU A 268 -17.47 18.01 -6.62
C LEU A 268 -15.95 18.20 -6.56
N ASP A 269 -15.44 18.50 -5.36
CA ASP A 269 -13.99 18.48 -5.11
C ASP A 269 -13.41 17.06 -5.24
N ASP A 270 -12.10 16.97 -5.46
CA ASP A 270 -11.42 15.70 -5.72
C ASP A 270 -11.64 14.66 -4.61
N LEU A 271 -11.63 15.06 -3.35
CA LEU A 271 -11.75 14.15 -2.22
C LEU A 271 -13.20 13.63 -2.09
N THR A 272 -14.19 14.50 -2.30
CA THR A 272 -15.60 14.11 -2.37
C THR A 272 -15.84 13.13 -3.54
N ARG A 273 -15.17 13.33 -4.69
CA ARG A 273 -15.23 12.37 -5.81
C ARG A 273 -14.63 11.02 -5.43
N MET A 274 -13.50 11.01 -4.71
CA MET A 274 -12.88 9.77 -4.21
C MET A 274 -13.81 9.04 -3.23
N GLU A 275 -14.48 9.76 -2.32
CA GLU A 275 -15.42 9.20 -1.36
C GLU A 275 -16.66 8.58 -2.04
N VAL A 276 -17.23 9.26 -3.03
CA VAL A 276 -18.35 8.72 -3.82
C VAL A 276 -17.90 7.48 -4.61
N ALA A 277 -16.72 7.51 -5.21
CA ALA A 277 -16.17 6.35 -5.92
C ALA A 277 -15.94 5.16 -4.98
N GLU A 278 -15.44 5.40 -3.76
CA GLU A 278 -15.24 4.39 -2.73
C GLU A 278 -16.56 3.67 -2.39
N LYS A 279 -17.62 4.45 -2.15
CA LYS A 279 -18.98 3.97 -1.85
C LYS A 279 -19.59 3.19 -3.01
N LEU A 280 -19.53 3.73 -4.23
CA LEU A 280 -20.08 3.09 -5.42
C LEU A 280 -19.35 1.78 -5.77
N ARG A 281 -18.03 1.75 -5.56
CA ARG A 281 -17.23 0.56 -5.81
C ARG A 281 -17.52 -0.53 -4.78
N GLY A 282 -17.53 -0.18 -3.50
CA GLY A 282 -17.87 -1.09 -2.40
C GLY A 282 -16.89 -2.24 -2.14
N THR A 283 -15.85 -2.42 -2.96
CA THR A 283 -14.93 -3.57 -2.88
C THR A 283 -13.53 -3.25 -2.34
N ILE A 284 -13.26 -1.98 -2.01
CA ILE A 284 -11.99 -1.56 -1.41
C ILE A 284 -11.94 -2.08 0.02
N LYS A 285 -11.04 -3.04 0.31
CA LYS A 285 -10.88 -3.62 1.65
C LYS A 285 -9.84 -2.90 2.51
N THR A 286 -8.90 -2.21 1.87
CA THR A 286 -7.82 -1.45 2.51
C THR A 286 -7.51 -0.22 1.69
N HIS A 287 -7.33 0.92 2.34
CA HIS A 287 -6.67 2.08 1.75
C HIS A 287 -5.17 1.88 1.86
N VAL A 288 -4.45 1.92 0.74
CA VAL A 288 -2.98 2.01 0.71
C VAL A 288 -2.62 3.30 0.00
N VAL A 289 -2.11 4.28 0.74
CA VAL A 289 -1.85 5.64 0.25
C VAL A 289 -0.43 6.07 0.56
N TYR A 290 0.08 6.98 -0.26
CA TYR A 290 1.24 7.79 0.09
C TYR A 290 0.77 9.18 0.53
N ALA A 291 1.42 9.73 1.54
CA ALA A 291 1.15 11.06 2.09
C ALA A 291 2.45 11.81 2.35
N THR A 292 2.40 13.14 2.33
CA THR A 292 3.54 14.02 2.63
C THR A 292 3.04 15.34 3.20
N HIS A 293 3.95 16.25 3.56
CA HIS A 293 3.59 17.60 3.99
C HIS A 293 2.67 18.29 2.97
N ALA A 294 1.61 18.94 3.46
CA ALA A 294 0.53 19.44 2.60
C ALA A 294 1.02 20.44 1.54
N ASP A 295 2.03 21.24 1.85
CA ASP A 295 2.68 22.20 0.94
C ASP A 295 3.43 21.53 -0.22
N ARG A 296 3.79 20.24 -0.08
CA ARG A 296 4.49 19.44 -1.08
C ARG A 296 3.58 18.48 -1.85
N ALA A 297 2.42 18.13 -1.32
CA ALA A 297 1.59 17.04 -1.84
C ALA A 297 1.23 17.19 -3.33
N MET A 298 0.98 18.43 -3.80
CA MET A 298 0.63 18.71 -5.19
C MET A 298 1.75 18.45 -6.21
N VAL A 299 3.02 18.48 -5.76
CA VAL A 299 4.20 18.32 -6.63
C VAL A 299 5.00 17.05 -6.32
N ALA A 300 4.66 16.33 -5.24
CA ALA A 300 5.36 15.13 -4.79
C ALA A 300 5.16 13.92 -5.71
N ARG A 301 4.04 13.83 -6.42
CA ARG A 301 3.77 12.74 -7.36
C ARG A 301 4.37 13.05 -8.74
N ALA A 302 5.14 12.10 -9.28
CA ALA A 302 5.69 12.16 -10.62
C ALA A 302 4.56 12.18 -11.67
N ARG A 303 4.68 13.04 -12.67
CA ARG A 303 3.66 13.22 -13.71
C ARG A 303 4.29 13.10 -15.10
N PRO A 304 3.59 12.49 -16.09
CA PRO A 304 4.11 12.29 -17.44
C PRO A 304 4.34 13.59 -18.24
N LYS A 305 3.96 14.75 -17.70
CA LYS A 305 4.29 16.06 -18.28
C LYS A 305 5.80 16.34 -18.23
N ASP A 306 6.51 15.73 -17.27
CA ASP A 306 7.96 15.80 -17.19
C ASP A 306 8.59 14.74 -18.12
N MET A 307 8.97 15.20 -19.31
CA MET A 307 9.48 14.35 -20.38
C MET A 307 10.87 13.74 -20.08
N THR A 308 11.51 14.11 -18.97
CA THR A 308 12.80 13.53 -18.55
C THR A 308 12.64 12.26 -17.72
N LEU A 309 11.42 11.98 -17.24
CA LEU A 309 11.13 10.79 -16.45
C LEU A 309 11.25 9.50 -17.27
N ILE A 310 11.65 8.43 -16.61
CA ILE A 310 11.72 7.06 -17.11
C ILE A 310 10.48 6.30 -16.60
N PRO A 311 9.60 5.81 -17.48
CA PRO A 311 8.54 4.89 -17.08
C PRO A 311 9.10 3.53 -16.68
N ILE A 312 8.54 2.95 -15.62
CA ILE A 312 8.90 1.64 -15.09
C ILE A 312 7.61 0.84 -14.93
N LEU A 313 7.52 -0.34 -15.57
CA LEU A 313 6.39 -1.24 -15.37
C LEU A 313 6.61 -2.14 -14.16
N LYS A 314 5.54 -2.31 -13.37
CA LYS A 314 5.47 -3.19 -12.20
C LYS A 314 4.65 -4.44 -12.54
N GLY A 315 5.21 -5.61 -12.26
CA GLY A 315 4.48 -6.88 -12.31
C GLY A 315 4.13 -7.43 -13.71
N VAL A 316 4.45 -6.71 -14.79
CA VAL A 316 4.19 -7.18 -16.16
C VAL A 316 5.31 -6.79 -17.14
N PRO A 317 5.83 -7.72 -17.96
CA PRO A 317 6.80 -7.40 -18.99
C PRO A 317 6.21 -6.50 -20.08
N ALA A 318 6.92 -5.42 -20.42
CA ALA A 318 6.54 -4.45 -21.45
C ALA A 318 6.17 -5.10 -22.79
N ALA A 319 7.01 -6.01 -23.29
CA ALA A 319 6.78 -6.71 -24.55
C ALA A 319 5.48 -7.54 -24.54
N LYS A 320 5.14 -8.17 -23.40
CA LYS A 320 3.91 -8.97 -23.28
C LYS A 320 2.69 -8.05 -23.27
N LEU A 321 2.71 -6.99 -22.47
CA LEU A 321 1.61 -6.05 -22.36
C LEU A 321 1.38 -5.29 -23.68
N GLY A 322 2.44 -4.80 -24.30
CA GLY A 322 2.38 -4.06 -25.57
C GLY A 322 1.75 -4.88 -26.69
N ARG A 323 2.11 -6.17 -26.84
CA ARG A 323 1.46 -7.08 -27.79
C ARG A 323 -0.03 -7.27 -27.52
N VAL A 324 -0.43 -7.43 -26.25
CA VAL A 324 -1.84 -7.55 -25.87
C VAL A 324 -2.61 -6.30 -26.28
N VAL A 325 -2.07 -5.11 -25.99
CA VAL A 325 -2.70 -3.84 -26.37
C VAL A 325 -2.75 -3.67 -27.88
N ALA A 326 -1.68 -3.97 -28.62
CA ALA A 326 -1.64 -3.86 -30.08
C ALA A 326 -2.68 -4.77 -30.76
N GLN A 327 -2.92 -5.97 -30.22
CA GLN A 327 -3.89 -6.92 -30.76
C GLN A 327 -5.33 -6.57 -30.37
N LYS A 328 -5.55 -6.28 -29.08
CA LYS A 328 -6.89 -6.23 -28.48
C LYS A 328 -7.42 -4.81 -28.29
N GLY A 329 -6.56 -3.80 -28.21
CA GLY A 329 -6.95 -2.42 -27.91
C GLY A 329 -7.43 -2.22 -26.47
N GLN A 330 -6.89 -2.99 -25.53
CA GLN A 330 -7.29 -2.96 -24.13
C GLN A 330 -6.23 -3.55 -23.20
N VAL A 331 -6.33 -3.24 -21.91
CA VAL A 331 -5.55 -3.83 -20.83
C VAL A 331 -6.49 -4.64 -19.93
N PRO A 332 -6.39 -5.99 -19.89
CA PRO A 332 -7.16 -6.81 -18.97
C PRO A 332 -6.55 -6.75 -17.56
N LEU A 333 -7.40 -6.57 -16.57
CA LEU A 333 -7.05 -6.44 -15.15
C LEU A 333 -7.96 -7.35 -14.31
N VAL A 334 -7.51 -7.65 -13.10
CA VAL A 334 -8.32 -8.32 -12.08
C VAL A 334 -8.23 -7.51 -10.81
N GLU A 335 -9.37 -7.09 -10.29
CA GLU A 335 -9.48 -6.30 -9.07
C GLU A 335 -10.61 -6.87 -8.21
N ALA A 336 -10.34 -7.10 -6.93
CA ALA A 336 -11.27 -7.78 -6.03
C ALA A 336 -11.91 -9.04 -6.66
N GLY A 337 -11.14 -9.88 -7.36
CA GLY A 337 -11.65 -11.08 -8.04
C GLY A 337 -12.55 -10.83 -9.26
N SER A 338 -12.81 -9.57 -9.62
CA SER A 338 -13.60 -9.17 -10.78
C SER A 338 -12.69 -8.81 -11.95
N LYS A 339 -13.07 -9.22 -13.17
CA LYS A 339 -12.33 -8.85 -14.38
C LYS A 339 -12.69 -7.42 -14.79
N ILE A 340 -11.67 -6.59 -14.97
CA ILE A 340 -11.80 -5.23 -15.47
C ILE A 340 -11.08 -5.16 -16.83
N VAL A 341 -11.65 -4.40 -17.77
CA VAL A 341 -11.06 -4.20 -19.09
C VAL A 341 -10.96 -2.70 -19.33
N GLU A 342 -9.72 -2.22 -19.39
CA GLU A 342 -9.43 -0.81 -19.65
C GLU A 342 -9.19 -0.58 -21.14
N PRO A 343 -9.98 0.26 -21.82
CA PRO A 343 -9.75 0.56 -23.22
C PRO A 343 -8.43 1.32 -23.41
N LEU A 344 -7.65 0.92 -24.41
CA LEU A 344 -6.41 1.60 -24.75
C LEU A 344 -6.14 1.50 -26.27
N PRO A 345 -5.82 2.61 -26.97
CA PRO A 345 -5.63 2.56 -28.42
C PRO A 345 -4.61 1.50 -28.84
N LYS A 346 -4.88 0.74 -29.91
CA LYS A 346 -3.95 -0.30 -30.40
C LYS A 346 -2.55 0.25 -30.68
N SER A 347 -2.45 1.49 -31.15
CA SER A 347 -1.19 2.19 -31.39
C SER A 347 -0.34 2.37 -30.12
N ALA A 348 -0.96 2.43 -28.94
CA ALA A 348 -0.25 2.52 -27.66
C ALA A 348 0.61 1.29 -27.37
N GLY A 349 0.29 0.12 -27.96
CA GLY A 349 1.06 -1.10 -27.77
C GLY A 349 2.54 -0.92 -28.10
N ALA A 350 2.84 -0.25 -29.23
CA ALA A 350 4.21 0.00 -29.64
C ALA A 350 4.96 0.94 -28.67
N LEU A 351 4.28 1.90 -28.05
CA LEU A 351 4.88 2.77 -27.03
C LEU A 351 5.17 2.00 -25.74
N ILE A 352 4.24 1.13 -25.31
CA ILE A 352 4.40 0.28 -24.13
C ILE A 352 5.59 -0.67 -24.29
N GLU A 353 5.79 -1.28 -25.47
CA GLU A 353 6.94 -2.18 -25.71
C GLU A 353 8.30 -1.48 -25.55
N ARG A 354 8.35 -0.14 -25.64
CA ARG A 354 9.58 0.63 -25.46
C ARG A 354 9.91 0.93 -24.00
N ILE A 355 9.01 0.64 -23.06
CA ILE A 355 9.24 0.80 -21.63
C ILE A 355 10.24 -0.26 -21.16
N ASP A 356 11.49 0.13 -20.98
CA ASP A 356 12.59 -0.76 -20.57
C ASP A 356 13.18 -0.37 -19.20
N GLY A 357 12.57 0.60 -18.51
CA GLY A 357 13.07 1.14 -17.25
C GLY A 357 14.38 1.93 -17.39
N ARG A 358 14.74 2.35 -18.61
CA ARG A 358 15.97 3.13 -18.89
C ARG A 358 15.71 4.34 -19.78
N ARG A 359 14.84 4.20 -20.79
CA ARG A 359 14.50 5.29 -21.71
C ARG A 359 13.62 6.31 -21.04
N SER A 360 13.94 7.59 -21.22
CA SER A 360 13.06 8.67 -20.81
C SER A 360 11.82 8.75 -21.71
N LEU A 361 10.78 9.44 -21.27
CA LEU A 361 9.63 9.79 -22.12
C LEU A 361 10.06 10.52 -23.39
N SER A 362 11.06 11.39 -23.30
CA SER A 362 11.64 12.08 -24.47
C SER A 362 12.24 11.11 -25.48
N ASP A 363 12.93 10.06 -25.02
CA ASP A 363 13.50 9.04 -25.90
C ASP A 363 12.41 8.19 -26.55
N ILE A 364 11.40 7.78 -25.78
CA ILE A 364 10.26 7.02 -26.30
C ILE A 364 9.50 7.85 -27.34
N ALA A 365 9.26 9.14 -27.07
CA ALA A 365 8.63 10.06 -28.00
C ALA A 365 9.43 10.17 -29.31
N ARG A 366 10.74 10.41 -29.23
CA ARG A 366 11.63 10.49 -30.41
C ARG A 366 11.60 9.19 -31.23
N MET A 367 11.64 8.03 -30.57
CA MET A 367 11.61 6.72 -31.22
C MET A 367 10.24 6.33 -31.79
N SER A 368 9.17 7.02 -31.38
CA SER A 368 7.83 6.75 -31.87
C SER A 368 7.56 7.37 -33.26
N GLY A 369 8.27 8.45 -33.60
CA GLY A 369 8.01 9.23 -34.80
C GLY A 369 6.71 10.05 -34.77
N LEU A 370 6.01 10.08 -33.63
CA LEU A 370 4.82 10.90 -33.42
C LEU A 370 5.22 12.37 -33.20
N ASP A 371 4.38 13.29 -33.66
CA ASP A 371 4.48 14.69 -33.24
C ASP A 371 4.16 14.84 -31.72
N PRO A 372 4.54 15.97 -31.08
CA PRO A 372 4.34 16.15 -29.64
C PRO A 372 2.88 16.02 -29.17
N ILE A 373 1.90 16.45 -29.97
CA ILE A 373 0.48 16.38 -29.61
C ILE A 373 0.01 14.92 -29.69
N GLY A 374 0.36 14.23 -30.78
CA GLY A 374 0.05 12.82 -30.97
C GLY A 374 0.68 11.92 -29.89
N PHE A 375 1.93 12.18 -29.52
CA PHE A 375 2.58 11.47 -28.41
C PHE A 375 1.88 11.77 -27.08
N GLY A 376 1.63 13.04 -26.77
CA GLY A 376 0.99 13.44 -25.52
C GLY A 376 -0.40 12.81 -25.32
N ALA A 377 -1.20 12.73 -26.39
CA ALA A 377 -2.52 12.08 -26.34
C ALA A 377 -2.41 10.57 -26.09
N GLN A 378 -1.53 9.86 -26.81
CA GLN A 378 -1.36 8.42 -26.61
C GLN A 378 -0.74 8.09 -25.26
N TRP A 379 0.27 8.86 -24.84
CA TRP A 379 0.94 8.65 -23.57
C TRP A 379 0.04 9.01 -22.39
N GLY A 380 -0.80 10.05 -22.51
CA GLY A 380 -1.82 10.37 -21.52
C GLY A 380 -2.82 9.23 -21.31
N ALA A 381 -3.23 8.54 -22.38
CA ALA A 381 -4.05 7.33 -22.27
C ALA A 381 -3.31 6.17 -21.60
N ILE A 382 -2.02 5.96 -21.93
CA ILE A 382 -1.17 4.95 -21.29
C ILE A 382 -1.01 5.24 -19.79
N ASP A 383 -0.71 6.48 -19.41
CA ASP A 383 -0.56 6.90 -18.02
C ASP A 383 -1.86 6.75 -17.24
N ARG A 384 -2.99 7.18 -17.81
CA ARG A 384 -4.31 6.98 -17.20
C ARG A 384 -4.61 5.50 -16.95
N VAL A 385 -4.23 4.59 -17.83
CA VAL A 385 -4.52 3.17 -17.60
C VAL A 385 -3.46 2.53 -16.70
N LEU A 386 -2.19 2.61 -17.05
CA LEU A 386 -1.14 1.88 -16.33
C LEU A 386 -0.73 2.57 -15.04
N GLY A 387 -0.70 3.91 -15.00
CA GLY A 387 -0.39 4.68 -13.81
C GLY A 387 -1.49 4.59 -12.75
N ASP A 388 -2.76 4.78 -13.12
CA ASP A 388 -3.87 4.73 -12.16
C ASP A 388 -4.11 3.33 -11.58
N TRP A 389 -3.75 2.27 -12.31
CA TRP A 389 -3.84 0.89 -11.80
C TRP A 389 -2.57 0.42 -11.08
N GLY A 390 -1.60 1.31 -10.84
CA GLY A 390 -0.36 1.00 -10.13
C GLY A 390 0.59 0.07 -10.90
N LEU A 391 0.40 -0.05 -12.22
CA LEU A 391 1.22 -0.88 -13.12
C LEU A 391 2.41 -0.12 -13.70
N MET A 392 2.39 1.21 -13.68
CA MET A 392 3.48 2.04 -14.17
C MET A 392 3.83 3.12 -13.15
N LEU A 393 5.13 3.25 -12.89
CA LEU A 393 5.74 4.27 -12.04
C LEU A 393 6.71 5.10 -12.88
N TYR A 394 7.19 6.19 -12.29
CA TYR A 394 8.18 7.08 -12.92
C TYR A 394 9.34 7.32 -11.97
N ALA A 395 10.54 7.33 -12.52
CA ALA A 395 11.76 7.75 -11.84
C ALA A 395 12.69 8.48 -12.82
N VAL A 396 13.68 9.21 -12.33
CA VAL A 396 14.78 9.74 -13.14
C VAL A 396 15.90 8.69 -13.24
N PRO A 397 16.81 8.82 -14.23
CA PRO A 397 18.01 8.00 -14.23
C PRO A 397 18.70 8.13 -12.87
N ALA A 398 19.11 7.00 -12.29
CA ALA A 398 19.96 7.05 -11.10
C ALA A 398 21.19 7.90 -11.44
N GLY A 399 21.33 9.06 -10.78
CA GLY A 399 22.56 9.84 -10.84
C GLY A 399 23.72 8.91 -10.46
N LYS A 400 24.77 8.89 -11.30
CA LYS A 400 26.00 8.18 -10.96
C LYS A 400 26.72 8.86 -9.82
#